data_AF-A0A7H8PHR0-F1
#
_entry.id   AF-A0A7H8PHR0-F1
#
_cell.length_a   1.000
_cell.length_b   1.000
_cell.length_c   1.000
_cell.angle_alpha   90.00
_cell.angle_beta   90.00
_cell.angle_gamma   90.00
#
_symmetry.space_group_name_H-M   'P 1'
#
loop_
_entity.id
_entity.type
_entity.pdbx_description
1 polymer ?
#
loop_
_entity_poly.entity_id
_entity_poly.type
_entity_poly.pdbx_seq_one_letter_code
_entity_poly.pdbx_strand_id
1 'polypeptide(L)'
;MSEFDTIDIQVLKLIDYLIKIHEKTGTNQEFKTDYTFGYRFYRNNKYVVQEMRKSREKGSKPKHAPQLLMINIARHFNVDFNYFYNLNMEAKDALLTNNPNLAQSQESSQNFEQLNKEISRYKEENDDLLKKVFQLNQELTDCHKMAFEAQKGQTQALKELLALKSNT
;
A
#
# COMPACT_ATOMS: atom_id res chain seq x y z
N MET A 1 5.70 1.74 29.02
CA MET A 1 5.44 0.49 28.27
C MET A 1 5.55 0.84 26.81
N SER A 2 6.33 0.10 26.00
CA SER A 2 6.55 0.48 24.60
C SER A 2 5.33 0.13 23.73
N GLU A 3 5.16 0.81 22.60
CA GLU A 3 4.09 0.50 21.63
C GLU A 3 4.19 -0.95 21.13
N PHE A 4 5.41 -1.47 20.95
CA PHE A 4 5.65 -2.86 20.59
C PHE A 4 5.15 -3.85 21.66
N ASP A 5 5.30 -3.51 22.95
CA ASP A 5 4.79 -4.33 24.05
C ASP A 5 3.26 -4.42 24.02
N THR A 6 2.59 -3.35 23.58
CA THR A 6 1.13 -3.28 23.46
C THR A 6 0.62 -4.23 22.37
N ILE A 7 1.24 -4.16 21.19
CA ILE A 7 0.91 -5.03 20.06
C ILE A 7 1.11 -6.50 20.44
N ASP A 8 2.25 -6.83 21.04
CA ASP A 8 2.56 -8.20 21.44
C ASP A 8 1.54 -8.77 22.45
N ILE A 9 1.11 -7.95 23.43
CA ILE A 9 0.05 -8.32 24.37
C ILE A 9 -1.22 -8.64 23.62
N GLN A 10 -1.65 -7.73 22.74
CA GLN A 10 -2.95 -7.87 22.11
C GLN A 10 -3.01 -9.05 21.15
N VAL A 11 -1.93 -9.32 20.42
CA VAL A 11 -1.82 -10.52 19.60
C VAL A 11 -1.95 -11.79 20.44
N LEU A 12 -1.21 -11.89 21.54
CA LEU A 12 -1.28 -13.07 22.42
C LEU A 12 -2.67 -13.23 23.06
N LYS A 13 -3.27 -12.14 23.56
CA LYS A 13 -4.63 -12.13 24.11
C LYS A 13 -5.67 -12.59 23.10
N LEU A 14 -5.55 -12.17 21.84
CA LEU A 14 -6.47 -12.58 20.78
C LEU A 14 -6.33 -14.07 20.47
N ILE A 15 -5.10 -14.56 20.38
CA ILE A 15 -4.84 -15.99 20.16
C ILE A 15 -5.41 -16.82 21.32
N ASP A 16 -5.20 -16.40 22.56
CA ASP A 16 -5.75 -17.06 23.76
C ASP A 16 -7.29 -17.11 23.72
N TYR A 17 -7.91 -15.99 23.34
CA TYR A 17 -9.35 -15.90 23.20
C TYR A 17 -9.90 -16.82 22.10
N LEU A 18 -9.26 -16.85 20.93
CA LEU A 18 -9.66 -17.71 19.81
C LEU A 18 -9.52 -19.19 20.16
N ILE A 19 -8.40 -19.60 20.76
CA ILE A 19 -8.20 -20.99 21.24
C ILE A 19 -9.34 -21.37 22.18
N LYS A 20 -9.64 -20.52 23.17
CA LYS A 20 -10.70 -20.75 24.15
C LYS A 20 -12.08 -20.88 23.50
N ILE A 21 -12.39 -20.06 22.49
CA ILE A 21 -13.63 -20.18 21.73
C ILE A 21 -13.68 -21.52 21.00
N HIS A 22 -12.65 -21.85 20.22
CA HIS A 22 -12.61 -23.05 19.39
C HIS A 22 -12.70 -24.33 20.21
N GLU A 23 -12.07 -24.36 21.39
CA GLU A 23 -12.24 -25.44 22.36
C GLU A 23 -13.67 -25.55 22.88
N LYS A 24 -14.31 -24.42 23.18
CA LYS A 24 -15.68 -24.38 23.72
C LYS A 24 -16.77 -24.70 22.70
N THR A 25 -16.67 -24.15 21.48
CA THR A 25 -17.70 -24.26 20.43
C THR A 25 -17.52 -25.49 19.56
N GLY A 26 -16.31 -26.06 19.58
CA GLY A 26 -15.94 -27.15 18.70
C GLY A 26 -15.67 -26.74 17.25
N THR A 27 -15.56 -25.44 16.94
CA THR A 27 -15.28 -24.93 15.58
C THR A 27 -13.79 -24.70 15.37
N ASN A 28 -13.31 -24.76 14.12
CA ASN A 28 -11.91 -24.57 13.73
C ASN A 28 -10.91 -25.29 14.65
N GLN A 29 -11.11 -26.60 14.79
CA GLN A 29 -10.38 -27.49 15.69
C GLN A 29 -8.86 -27.48 15.47
N GLU A 30 -8.44 -27.08 14.27
CA GLU A 30 -7.04 -26.89 13.91
C GLU A 30 -6.39 -25.69 14.61
N PHE A 31 -7.14 -24.75 15.19
CA PHE A 31 -6.62 -23.55 15.86
C PHE A 31 -6.69 -23.62 17.39
N LYS A 32 -6.15 -24.69 17.95
CA LYS A 32 -6.13 -24.92 19.41
C LYS A 32 -4.79 -24.72 20.08
N THR A 33 -3.74 -24.45 19.30
CA THR A 33 -2.37 -24.35 19.83
C THR A 33 -1.61 -23.19 19.22
N ASP A 34 -0.67 -22.63 19.97
CA ASP A 34 0.29 -21.63 19.47
C ASP A 34 0.97 -22.08 18.17
N TYR A 35 1.35 -23.37 18.11
CA TYR A 35 1.98 -23.96 16.94
C TYR A 35 1.11 -23.83 15.69
N THR A 36 -0.18 -24.14 15.83
CA THR A 36 -1.11 -24.10 14.69
C THR A 36 -1.34 -22.67 14.18
N PHE A 37 -1.37 -21.67 15.07
CA PHE A 37 -1.41 -20.27 14.67
C PHE A 37 -0.13 -19.85 13.94
N GLY A 38 1.05 -20.17 14.49
CA GLY A 38 2.33 -19.88 13.84
C GLY A 38 2.44 -20.56 12.47
N TYR A 39 2.13 -21.87 12.40
CA TYR A 39 2.16 -22.64 11.15
C TYR A 39 1.20 -22.07 10.09
N ARG A 40 -0.02 -21.69 10.48
CA ARG A 40 -1.02 -21.21 9.52
C ARG A 40 -0.76 -19.79 9.05
N PHE A 41 -0.42 -18.90 9.97
CA PHE A 41 -0.42 -17.45 9.73
C PHE A 41 0.99 -16.86 9.58
N TYR A 42 2.04 -17.64 9.90
CA TYR A 42 3.44 -17.25 9.72
C TYR A 42 4.37 -18.45 9.44
N ARG A 43 4.17 -19.10 8.29
CA ARG A 43 4.83 -20.38 7.90
C ARG A 43 6.36 -20.41 8.09
N ASN A 44 7.03 -19.28 7.92
CA ASN A 44 8.49 -19.18 8.05
C ASN A 44 8.99 -19.49 9.46
N ASN A 45 8.17 -19.25 10.49
CA ASN A 45 8.45 -19.65 11.86
C ASN A 45 7.17 -20.11 12.56
N LYS A 46 6.91 -21.41 12.50
CA LYS A 46 5.76 -22.06 13.16
C LYS A 46 5.75 -21.94 14.69
N TYR A 47 6.90 -21.66 15.30
CA TYR A 47 7.03 -21.50 16.76
C TYR A 47 6.95 -20.05 17.21
N VAL A 48 6.69 -19.09 16.30
CA VAL A 48 6.73 -17.66 16.61
C VAL A 48 5.85 -17.27 17.79
N VAL A 49 4.65 -17.83 17.90
CA VAL A 49 3.72 -17.52 19.00
C VAL A 49 4.27 -18.03 20.33
N GLN A 50 4.87 -19.23 20.35
CA GLN A 50 5.52 -19.78 21.55
C GLN A 50 6.74 -18.95 21.96
N GLU A 51 7.55 -18.52 20.98
CA GLU A 51 8.70 -17.65 21.21
C GLU A 51 8.28 -16.29 21.77
N MET A 52 7.17 -15.71 21.28
CA MET A 52 6.58 -14.48 21.82
C MET A 52 6.07 -14.64 23.26
N ARG A 53 5.61 -15.83 23.66
CA ARG A 53 5.26 -16.07 25.08
C ARG A 53 6.50 -16.14 25.95
N LYS A 54 7.50 -16.94 25.52
CA LYS A 54 8.76 -17.12 26.25
C LYS A 54 9.55 -15.81 26.39
N SER A 55 9.47 -14.91 25.41
CA SER A 55 10.15 -13.61 25.45
C SER A 55 9.67 -12.69 26.58
N ARG A 56 8.52 -13.01 27.18
CA ARG A 56 7.95 -12.27 28.32
C ARG A 56 8.42 -12.79 29.67
N GLU A 57 9.11 -13.92 29.71
CA GLU A 57 9.73 -14.43 30.93
C GLU A 57 10.98 -13.60 31.28
N LYS A 58 11.24 -13.45 32.58
CA LYS A 58 12.36 -12.62 33.07
C LYS A 58 13.69 -13.21 32.60
N GLY A 59 14.45 -12.44 31.82
CA GLY A 59 15.77 -12.83 31.30
C GLY A 59 15.76 -13.41 29.88
N SER A 60 14.59 -13.53 29.24
CA SER A 60 14.46 -13.99 27.86
C SER A 60 14.76 -12.89 26.84
N LYS A 61 15.19 -13.29 25.63
CA LYS A 61 15.38 -12.34 24.52
C LYS A 61 14.01 -11.85 24.01
N PRO A 62 13.84 -10.54 23.75
CA PRO A 62 12.59 -10.00 23.25
C PRO A 62 12.25 -10.57 21.87
N LYS A 63 10.97 -10.92 21.68
CA LYS A 63 10.41 -11.43 20.43
C LYS A 63 9.07 -10.76 20.22
N HIS A 64 9.00 -9.97 19.14
CA HIS A 64 7.81 -9.20 18.78
C HIS A 64 6.97 -9.94 17.74
N ALA A 65 5.68 -9.62 17.72
CA ALA A 65 4.74 -10.09 16.73
C ALA A 65 5.17 -9.65 15.33
N PRO A 66 5.38 -10.58 14.38
CA PRO A 66 5.56 -10.20 12.99
C PRO A 66 4.28 -9.54 12.47
N GLN A 67 4.41 -8.44 11.73
CA GLN A 67 3.25 -7.77 11.12
C GLN A 67 2.43 -8.73 10.24
N LEU A 68 3.09 -9.63 9.51
CA LEU A 68 2.43 -10.65 8.68
C LEU A 68 1.57 -11.61 9.51
N LEU A 69 2.00 -11.98 10.72
CA LEU A 69 1.20 -12.81 11.62
C LEU A 69 -0.10 -12.08 11.98
N MET A 70 0.01 -10.80 12.37
CA MET A 70 -1.14 -9.97 12.74
C MET A 70 -2.13 -9.81 11.59
N ILE A 71 -1.65 -9.40 10.41
CA ILE A 71 -2.47 -9.18 9.21
C ILE A 71 -3.21 -10.47 8.82
N ASN A 72 -2.52 -11.61 8.86
CA ASN A 72 -3.12 -12.88 8.47
C ASN A 72 -4.18 -13.36 9.47
N ILE A 73 -3.95 -13.20 10.77
CA ILE A 73 -4.95 -13.50 11.81
C ILE A 73 -6.15 -12.57 11.66
N ALA A 74 -5.92 -11.27 11.52
CA ALA A 74 -6.98 -10.27 11.42
C ALA A 74 -7.88 -10.52 10.21
N ARG A 75 -7.28 -10.81 9.05
CA ARG A 75 -8.03 -11.16 7.84
C ARG A 75 -8.81 -12.46 8.00
N HIS A 76 -8.23 -13.48 8.65
CA HIS A 76 -8.87 -14.79 8.74
C HIS A 76 -10.05 -14.81 9.71
N PHE A 77 -9.94 -14.11 10.83
CA PHE A 77 -10.97 -14.06 11.88
C PHE A 77 -11.79 -12.77 11.89
N ASN A 78 -11.61 -11.91 10.88
CA ASN A 78 -12.30 -10.63 10.74
C ASN A 78 -12.17 -9.75 11.99
N VAL A 79 -10.92 -9.42 12.33
CA VAL A 79 -10.58 -8.66 13.54
C VAL A 79 -10.41 -7.19 13.19
N ASP A 80 -10.99 -6.29 13.98
CA ASP A 80 -10.69 -4.86 13.88
C ASP A 80 -9.20 -4.61 14.16
N PHE A 81 -8.49 -4.00 13.20
CA PHE A 81 -7.06 -3.77 13.32
C PHE A 81 -6.72 -2.76 14.44
N ASN A 82 -7.65 -1.90 14.83
CA ASN A 82 -7.47 -0.97 15.95
C ASN A 82 -7.25 -1.70 17.29
N TYR A 83 -7.76 -2.92 17.43
CA TYR A 83 -7.58 -3.74 18.62
C TYR A 83 -6.10 -3.92 18.98
N PHE A 84 -5.22 -4.13 17.99
CA PHE A 84 -3.80 -4.38 18.25
C PHE A 84 -3.07 -3.18 18.87
N TYR A 85 -3.63 -1.98 18.75
CA TYR A 85 -3.04 -0.74 19.25
C TYR A 85 -3.72 -0.21 20.52
N ASN A 86 -4.79 -0.86 20.99
CA ASN A 86 -5.59 -0.37 22.11
C ASN A 86 -5.69 -1.42 23.22
N LEU A 87 -4.88 -1.30 24.29
CA LEU A 87 -4.87 -2.22 25.44
C LEU A 87 -6.21 -2.34 26.18
N ASN A 88 -7.08 -1.34 26.05
CA ASN A 88 -8.37 -1.29 26.73
C ASN A 88 -9.48 -2.03 25.96
N MET A 89 -9.19 -2.46 24.72
CA MET A 89 -10.13 -3.23 23.92
C MET A 89 -9.99 -4.72 24.24
N GLU A 90 -11.11 -5.38 24.52
CA GLU A 90 -11.15 -6.82 24.78
C GLU A 90 -11.18 -7.64 23.48
N ALA A 91 -10.56 -8.82 23.50
CA ALA A 91 -10.47 -9.68 22.31
C ALA A 91 -11.83 -10.10 21.75
N LYS A 92 -12.86 -10.21 22.60
CA LYS A 92 -14.24 -10.51 22.19
C LYS A 92 -14.87 -9.40 21.36
N ASP A 93 -14.52 -8.15 21.65
CA ASP A 93 -15.08 -6.96 21.01
C ASP A 93 -14.31 -6.63 19.72
N ALA A 94 -13.11 -7.20 19.58
CA ALA A 94 -12.28 -7.10 18.38
C ALA A 94 -12.79 -7.97 17.22
N LEU A 95 -13.51 -9.05 17.52
CA LEU A 95 -14.14 -9.86 16.50
C LEU A 95 -15.33 -9.11 15.94
N LEU A 96 -15.20 -8.68 14.69
CA LEU A 96 -16.31 -8.12 13.94
C LEU A 96 -17.23 -9.31 13.59
N THR A 97 -18.10 -9.68 14.53
CA THR A 97 -19.09 -10.77 14.38
C THR A 97 -19.72 -10.68 12.99
N ASN A 98 -19.88 -11.84 12.32
CA ASN A 98 -20.38 -12.00 10.95
C ASN A 98 -21.71 -11.27 10.71
N ASN A 99 -21.59 -9.98 10.59
CA ASN A 99 -22.33 -9.20 9.65
C ASN A 99 -21.49 -9.36 8.38
N PRO A 100 -21.96 -10.11 7.36
CA PRO A 100 -21.48 -9.86 5.99
C PRO A 100 -21.65 -8.38 5.60
N ASN A 101 -22.38 -7.61 6.42
CA ASN A 101 -22.39 -6.15 6.54
C ASN A 101 -21.43 -5.60 7.63
N LEU A 102 -20.14 -5.91 7.59
CA LEU A 102 -19.22 -4.77 7.47
C LEU A 102 -19.55 -4.19 6.11
N ALA A 103 -20.59 -3.36 5.96
CA ALA A 103 -20.39 -1.95 6.22
C ALA A 103 -18.98 -1.54 5.74
N GLN A 104 -18.62 -1.89 4.50
CA GLN A 104 -18.66 -0.87 3.45
C GLN A 104 -19.73 0.13 3.88
N SER A 105 -19.37 1.14 4.68
CA SER A 105 -20.25 2.28 4.82
C SER A 105 -20.64 2.61 3.38
N GLN A 106 -21.92 2.80 3.08
CA GLN A 106 -22.29 3.22 1.75
C GLN A 106 -21.46 4.44 1.34
N GLU A 107 -21.00 5.24 2.30
CA GLU A 107 -19.92 6.22 2.17
C GLU A 107 -18.56 5.68 1.72
N SER A 108 -17.99 4.61 2.28
CA SER A 108 -16.70 4.03 1.81
C SER A 108 -16.80 3.50 0.39
N SER A 109 -17.91 2.85 0.02
CA SER A 109 -18.10 2.36 -1.35
C SER A 109 -18.35 3.49 -2.34
N GLN A 110 -19.14 4.50 -1.95
CA GLN A 110 -19.34 5.72 -2.74
C GLN A 110 -18.04 6.52 -2.87
N ASN A 111 -17.24 6.64 -1.81
CA ASN A 111 -15.93 7.29 -1.82
C ASN A 111 -14.96 6.52 -2.71
N PHE A 112 -14.96 5.18 -2.69
CA PHE A 112 -14.11 4.37 -3.56
C PHE A 112 -14.54 4.49 -5.03
N GLU A 113 -15.85 4.57 -5.30
CA GLU A 113 -16.37 4.76 -6.65
C GLU A 113 -16.10 6.17 -7.18
N GLN A 114 -16.25 7.20 -6.33
CA GLN A 114 -15.88 8.59 -6.63
C GLN A 114 -14.36 8.72 -6.87
N LEU A 115 -13.54 8.11 -6.01
CA LEU A 115 -12.09 8.11 -6.15
C LEU A 115 -11.67 7.40 -7.45
N ASN A 116 -12.32 6.29 -7.81
CA ASN A 116 -12.06 5.62 -9.08
C ASN A 116 -12.49 6.46 -10.28
N LYS A 117 -13.62 7.17 -10.21
CA LYS A 117 -14.03 8.13 -11.25
C LYS A 117 -13.02 9.26 -11.39
N GLU A 118 -12.52 9.77 -10.27
CA GLU A 118 -11.53 10.84 -10.25
C GLU A 118 -10.16 10.39 -10.78
N ILE A 119 -9.71 9.17 -10.44
CA ILE A 119 -8.52 8.53 -11.01
C ILE A 119 -8.68 8.37 -12.53
N SER A 120 -9.84 7.92 -13.01
CA SER A 120 -10.09 7.78 -14.45
C SER A 120 -10.05 9.13 -15.16
N ARG A 121 -10.66 10.17 -14.56
CA ARG A 121 -10.59 11.54 -15.09
C ARG A 121 -9.16 12.05 -15.17
N TYR A 122 -8.36 11.87 -14.11
CA TYR A 122 -6.96 12.29 -14.11
C TYR A 122 -6.09 11.50 -15.10
N LYS A 123 -6.41 10.24 -15.37
CA LYS A 123 -5.74 9.46 -16.42
C LYS A 123 -6.05 10.01 -17.81
N GLU A 124 -7.32 10.28 -18.11
CA GLU A 124 -7.73 10.87 -19.38
C GLU A 124 -7.11 12.26 -19.59
N GLU A 125 -7.10 13.10 -18.57
CA GLU A 125 -6.48 14.43 -18.62
C GLU A 125 -4.96 14.33 -18.85
N ASN A 126 -4.28 13.40 -18.18
CA ASN A 126 -2.86 13.15 -18.42
C ASN A 126 -2.58 12.66 -19.84
N ASP A 127 -3.39 11.75 -20.38
CA ASP A 127 -3.22 11.25 -21.74
C ASP A 127 -3.38 12.38 -22.77
N ASP A 128 -4.33 13.28 -22.57
CA ASP A 128 -4.52 14.45 -23.45
C ASP A 128 -3.42 15.50 -23.29
N LEU A 129 -2.93 15.73 -22.06
CA LEU A 129 -1.77 16.59 -21.82
C LEU A 129 -0.51 16.02 -22.50
N LEU A 130 -0.29 14.70 -22.42
CA LEU A 130 0.83 14.04 -23.09
C LEU A 130 0.76 14.21 -24.62
N LYS A 131 -0.43 14.07 -25.22
CA LYS A 131 -0.62 14.35 -26.66
C LYS A 131 -0.31 15.80 -27.00
N LYS A 132 -0.77 16.77 -26.20
CA LYS A 132 -0.48 18.20 -26.42
C LYS A 132 1.01 18.50 -26.30
N VAL A 133 1.69 17.95 -25.30
CA VAL A 133 3.15 18.10 -25.14
C VAL A 133 3.88 17.52 -26.34
N PHE A 134 3.47 16.35 -26.82
CA PHE A 134 4.05 15.74 -28.02
C PHE A 134 3.87 16.65 -29.25
N GLN A 135 2.67 17.17 -29.46
CA GLN A 135 2.37 18.03 -30.60
C GLN A 135 3.14 19.36 -30.54
N LEU A 136 3.20 20.01 -29.37
CA LEU A 136 3.98 21.24 -29.18
C LEU A 136 5.47 21.02 -29.42
N ASN A 137 6.02 19.87 -29.00
CA ASN A 137 7.41 19.53 -29.29
C ASN A 137 7.67 19.34 -30.78
N GLN A 138 6.70 18.77 -31.51
CA GLN A 138 6.78 18.62 -32.96
C GLN A 138 6.74 20.00 -33.64
N GLU A 139 5.79 20.86 -33.28
CA GLU A 139 5.67 22.22 -33.79
C GLU A 139 6.93 23.06 -33.50
N LEU A 140 7.50 22.93 -32.30
CA LEU A 140 8.75 23.59 -31.92
C LEU A 140 9.92 23.11 -32.78
N THR A 141 9.99 21.80 -33.05
CA THR A 141 11.03 21.21 -33.91
C THR A 141 10.91 21.72 -35.34
N ASP A 142 9.70 21.79 -35.88
CA ASP A 142 9.44 22.30 -37.23
C ASP A 142 9.77 23.79 -37.32
N CYS A 143 9.41 24.57 -36.29
CA CYS A 143 9.77 25.99 -36.18
C CYS A 143 11.29 26.19 -36.19
N HIS A 144 12.03 25.43 -35.38
CA HIS A 144 13.50 25.48 -35.37
C HIS A 144 14.10 25.12 -36.73
N LYS A 145 13.55 24.14 -37.44
CA LYS A 145 14.01 23.77 -38.78
C LYS A 145 13.81 24.91 -39.77
N MET A 146 12.63 25.52 -39.79
CA MET A 146 12.34 26.67 -40.67
C MET A 146 13.23 27.87 -40.36
N ALA A 147 13.45 28.19 -39.08
CA ALA A 147 14.33 29.27 -38.67
C ALA A 147 15.78 29.03 -39.12
N PHE A 148 16.27 27.79 -39.01
CA PHE A 148 17.59 27.41 -39.47
C PHE A 148 17.75 27.54 -40.99
N GLU A 149 16.76 27.09 -41.77
CA GLU A 149 16.77 27.23 -43.23
C GLU A 149 16.73 28.70 -43.67
N ALA A 150 15.91 29.52 -43.02
CA ALA A 150 15.86 30.96 -43.28
C ALA A 150 17.20 31.64 -42.97
N GLN A 151 17.84 31.31 -41.84
CA GLN A 151 19.16 31.83 -41.47
C GLN A 151 20.23 31.42 -42.49
N LYS A 152 20.19 30.18 -42.98
CA LYS A 152 21.10 29.70 -44.02
C LYS A 152 20.93 30.49 -45.31
N GLY A 153 19.70 30.72 -45.75
CA GLY A 153 19.39 31.53 -46.94
C GLY A 153 19.87 32.98 -46.81
N GLN A 154 19.61 33.62 -45.66
CA GLN A 154 20.12 34.97 -45.38
C GLN A 154 21.65 35.04 -45.42
N THR A 155 22.32 34.02 -44.86
CA THR A 155 23.79 33.96 -44.86
C THR A 155 24.35 33.79 -46.27
N GLN A 156 23.69 33.00 -47.14
CA GLN A 156 24.09 32.84 -48.54
C GLN A 156 23.90 34.16 -49.32
N ALA A 157 22.74 34.80 -49.20
CA ALA A 157 22.48 36.09 -49.83
C ALA A 157 23.49 37.17 -49.39
N LEU A 158 23.83 37.21 -48.09
CA LEU A 158 24.84 38.14 -47.58
C LEU A 158 26.23 37.87 -48.19
N LYS A 159 26.64 36.61 -48.33
CA LYS A 159 27.90 36.24 -48.98
C LYS A 159 27.93 36.66 -50.45
N GLU A 160 26.85 36.46 -51.18
CA GLU A 160 26.73 36.87 -52.59
C GLU A 160 26.80 38.40 -52.75
N LEU A 161 26.09 39.15 -51.90
CA LEU A 161 26.16 40.62 -51.90
C LEU A 161 27.58 41.14 -51.58
N LEU A 162 28.26 40.53 -50.62
CA LEU A 162 29.66 40.88 -50.30
C LEU A 162 30.59 40.59 -51.47
N ALA A 163 30.41 39.47 -52.17
CA ALA A 163 31.20 39.11 -53.34
C ALA A 163 31.00 40.07 -54.53
N LEU A 164 29.75 40.52 -54.76
CA LEU A 164 29.45 41.55 -55.75
C LEU A 164 30.12 42.88 -55.38
N LYS A 165 30.03 43.30 -54.11
CA LYS A 165 30.68 44.53 -53.62
C LYS A 165 32.20 44.48 -53.72
N SER A 166 32.83 43.33 -53.57
CA SER A 166 34.30 43.20 -53.72
C SER A 166 34.79 43.18 -55.17
N ASN A 167 33.88 42.91 -56.13
CA ASN A 167 34.19 42.88 -57.57
C ASN A 167 33.83 44.17 -58.31
N THR A 168 33.40 45.22 -57.58
CA THR A 168 33.11 46.56 -58.09
C THR A 168 34.09 47.55 -57.46
#